data_AF-E9AKE0-F1
#
_entry.id   AF-E9AKE0-F1
#
_cell.length_a   1.000
_cell.length_b   1.000
_cell.length_c   1.000
_cell.angle_alpha   90.00
_cell.angle_beta   90.00
_cell.angle_gamma   90.00
#
_symmetry.space_group_name_H-M   'P 1'
#
loop_
_entity.id
_entity.type
_entity.pdbx_description
1 polymer ?
#
loop_
_entity_poly.entity_id
_entity_poly.type
_entity_poly.pdbx_seq_one_letter_code
_entity_poly.pdbx_strand_id
1 'polypeptide(L)'
;MLKSSIVLLRRGKPRPRAGMFPEKYRRVPALLKPQQGGQQYFNEFLIRSANDALEAQQHGHGSAFRAGGSGAARTLADAKANAADAINLGEASSVHPRLPQADMDGVRQRSRAEAIQEELKQLAAQDGFVSQRGFNERQWYEQEHHRLRTQGDGAEASLSEAAATAAASSSTAEAAPETGEGRVLPERILGDDYFQSRFGYSLLKGRSPDASTAADNVKAYAQLDLWGEMPRYSRDFVFLYLVSRRRNTYAVAYDYDGKRLLPTYTAGNRGLKGGDRGFRGDGSTDNGHQVTSMYLNDLLPKIREARAASGRPLGRGEKIDLVVRVMGFYNGRQGAVRAVQDRNADFRVRYLEDVTPFPLNGPKMPRGVFR
;
A
#
# COMPACT_ATOMS: atom_id res chain seq x y z
N MET A 1 -23.59 -8.31 -70.04
CA MET A 1 -22.73 -7.15 -69.72
C MET A 1 -22.15 -7.30 -68.33
N LEU A 2 -20.82 -7.37 -68.25
CA LEU A 2 -19.92 -7.12 -67.11
C LEU A 2 -20.15 -7.88 -65.78
N LYS A 3 -19.79 -9.18 -65.75
CA LYS A 3 -19.31 -9.85 -64.53
C LYS A 3 -17.78 -9.74 -64.44
N SER A 4 -17.27 -8.52 -64.53
CA SER A 4 -15.84 -8.22 -64.47
C SER A 4 -15.48 -7.73 -63.06
N SER A 5 -14.87 -8.61 -62.26
CA SER A 5 -13.77 -8.27 -61.34
C SER A 5 -14.02 -7.63 -59.95
N ILE A 6 -14.74 -8.33 -59.05
CA ILE A 6 -14.51 -8.17 -57.59
C ILE A 6 -13.07 -8.55 -57.19
N VAL A 7 -12.39 -9.36 -58.00
CA VAL A 7 -11.01 -9.80 -57.79
C VAL A 7 -9.99 -8.67 -58.08
N LEU A 8 -10.33 -7.67 -58.91
CA LEU A 8 -9.44 -6.53 -59.19
C LEU A 8 -9.45 -5.46 -58.08
N LEU A 9 -10.49 -5.40 -57.23
CA LEU A 9 -10.66 -4.37 -56.19
C LEU A 9 -9.83 -4.58 -54.91
N ARG A 10 -9.10 -5.70 -54.79
CA ARG A 10 -8.29 -6.05 -53.60
C ARG A 10 -6.82 -5.66 -53.71
N ARG A 11 -6.33 -5.29 -54.89
CA ARG A 11 -4.90 -5.03 -55.12
C ARG A 11 -4.53 -3.65 -54.55
N GLY A 12 -3.57 -3.63 -53.62
CA GLY A 12 -3.00 -2.40 -53.04
C GLY A 12 -3.59 -1.91 -51.71
N LYS A 13 -4.57 -2.60 -51.11
CA LYS A 13 -5.13 -2.25 -49.79
C LYS A 13 -4.72 -3.28 -48.72
N PRO A 14 -4.47 -2.86 -47.45
CA PRO A 14 -4.24 -3.79 -46.35
C PRO A 14 -5.39 -4.79 -46.21
N ARG A 15 -5.05 -6.05 -45.93
CA ARG A 15 -6.05 -7.10 -45.74
C ARG A 15 -6.98 -6.75 -44.57
N PRO A 16 -8.31 -6.98 -44.68
CA PRO A 16 -9.22 -6.81 -43.56
C PRO A 16 -8.79 -7.65 -42.34
N ARG A 17 -9.01 -7.12 -41.13
CA ARG A 17 -8.80 -7.87 -39.88
C ARG A 17 -9.64 -9.16 -39.88
N ALA A 18 -9.19 -10.20 -39.20
CA ALA A 18 -9.82 -11.53 -39.26
C ALA A 18 -11.33 -11.53 -38.95
N GLY A 19 -11.77 -10.71 -37.98
CA GLY A 19 -13.19 -10.57 -37.62
C GLY A 19 -14.05 -9.78 -38.61
N MET A 20 -13.46 -9.22 -39.68
CA MET A 20 -14.21 -8.60 -40.79
C MET A 20 -14.68 -9.64 -41.81
N PHE A 21 -14.23 -10.89 -41.68
CA PHE A 21 -14.74 -12.01 -42.47
C PHE A 21 -15.87 -12.69 -41.70
N PRO A 22 -16.90 -13.21 -42.39
CA PRO A 22 -17.90 -14.02 -41.73
C PRO A 22 -17.24 -15.21 -41.03
N GLU A 23 -17.80 -15.60 -39.88
CA GLU A 23 -17.23 -16.64 -39.02
C GLU A 23 -16.79 -17.88 -39.81
N LYS A 24 -15.52 -18.29 -39.64
CA LYS A 24 -14.89 -19.35 -40.45
C LYS A 24 -15.69 -20.66 -40.37
N TYR A 25 -16.20 -20.96 -39.18
CA TYR A 25 -17.00 -22.15 -38.92
C TYR A 25 -18.50 -21.84 -38.82
N ARG A 26 -18.99 -20.78 -39.46
CA ARG A 26 -20.42 -20.40 -39.41
C ARG A 26 -21.38 -21.49 -39.91
N ARG A 27 -20.90 -22.38 -40.77
CA ARG A 27 -21.66 -23.53 -41.29
C ARG A 27 -21.58 -24.75 -40.39
N VAL A 28 -20.81 -24.71 -39.31
CA VAL A 28 -20.66 -25.80 -38.34
C VAL A 28 -21.63 -25.54 -37.16
N PRO A 29 -22.61 -26.43 -36.93
CA PRO A 29 -23.48 -26.38 -35.75
C PRO A 29 -22.71 -26.26 -34.43
N ALA A 30 -23.30 -25.59 -33.43
CA ALA A 30 -22.64 -25.35 -32.14
C ALA A 30 -22.28 -26.67 -31.40
N LEU A 31 -23.09 -27.72 -31.55
CA LEU A 31 -22.85 -29.05 -30.95
C LEU A 31 -21.55 -29.71 -31.41
N LEU A 32 -20.99 -29.29 -32.55
CA LEU A 32 -19.76 -29.85 -33.11
C LEU A 32 -18.51 -29.06 -32.73
N LYS A 33 -18.64 -27.92 -32.02
CA LYS A 33 -17.52 -27.02 -31.70
C LYS A 33 -17.62 -26.40 -30.28
N PRO A 34 -16.99 -27.01 -29.26
CA PRO A 34 -16.37 -28.34 -29.28
C PRO A 34 -17.42 -29.46 -29.23
N GLN A 35 -17.09 -30.64 -29.77
CA GLN A 35 -17.89 -31.84 -29.51
C GLN A 35 -17.86 -32.16 -28.02
N GLN A 36 -19.04 -32.27 -27.41
CA GLN A 36 -19.21 -32.65 -25.99
C GLN A 36 -19.09 -34.17 -25.82
N GLY A 37 -17.95 -34.72 -26.24
CA GLY A 37 -17.61 -36.13 -26.01
C GLY A 37 -17.40 -36.43 -24.52
N GLY A 38 -17.42 -37.71 -24.13
CA GLY A 38 -17.23 -38.13 -22.73
C GLY A 38 -18.51 -38.22 -21.90
N GLN A 39 -19.69 -38.14 -22.53
CA GLN A 39 -20.99 -38.32 -21.85
C GLN A 39 -21.09 -39.66 -21.09
N GLN A 40 -20.38 -40.69 -21.57
CA GLN A 40 -20.30 -42.00 -20.93
C GLN A 40 -19.76 -41.95 -19.49
N TYR A 41 -18.93 -40.95 -19.15
CA TYR A 41 -18.36 -40.78 -17.81
C TYR A 41 -19.23 -39.91 -16.90
N PHE A 42 -20.27 -39.27 -17.43
CA PHE A 42 -21.07 -38.32 -16.65
C PHE A 42 -21.74 -38.98 -15.43
N ASN A 43 -22.38 -40.14 -15.64
CA ASN A 43 -22.99 -40.90 -14.54
C ASN A 43 -21.95 -41.41 -13.54
N GLU A 44 -20.76 -41.80 -14.01
CA GLU A 44 -19.66 -42.22 -13.15
C GLU A 44 -19.19 -41.07 -12.25
N PHE A 45 -18.98 -39.87 -12.80
CA PHE A 45 -18.60 -38.69 -12.01
C PHE A 45 -19.70 -38.23 -11.07
N LEU A 46 -20.97 -38.35 -11.46
CA LEU A 46 -22.09 -38.02 -10.58
C LEU A 46 -22.12 -38.94 -9.36
N ILE A 47 -22.03 -40.26 -9.59
CA ILE A 47 -21.98 -41.25 -8.50
C ILE A 47 -20.73 -41.04 -7.65
N ARG A 48 -19.58 -40.78 -8.27
CA ARG A 48 -18.33 -40.50 -7.56
C ARG A 48 -18.44 -39.26 -6.68
N SER A 49 -18.99 -38.16 -7.18
CA SER A 49 -19.20 -36.95 -6.37
C SER A 49 -20.16 -37.16 -5.20
N ALA A 50 -21.20 -38.00 -5.38
CA ALA A 50 -22.10 -38.38 -4.31
C ALA A 50 -21.38 -39.23 -3.25
N ASN A 51 -20.55 -40.18 -3.68
CA ASN A 51 -19.71 -40.99 -2.79
C ASN A 51 -18.67 -40.11 -2.06
N ASP A 52 -17.97 -39.23 -2.77
CA ASP A 52 -17.00 -38.30 -2.19
C ASP A 52 -17.66 -37.37 -1.16
N ALA A 53 -18.89 -36.91 -1.40
CA ALA A 53 -19.67 -36.12 -0.45
C ALA A 53 -20.05 -36.91 0.81
N LEU A 54 -20.44 -38.19 0.65
CA LEU A 54 -20.73 -39.08 1.77
C LEU A 54 -19.46 -39.43 2.57
N GLU A 55 -18.36 -39.71 1.89
CA GLU A 55 -17.06 -39.93 2.52
C GLU A 55 -16.62 -38.67 3.29
N ALA A 56 -16.75 -37.47 2.71
CA ALA A 56 -16.44 -36.22 3.39
C ALA A 56 -17.33 -35.99 4.63
N GLN A 57 -18.62 -36.33 4.56
CA GLN A 57 -19.53 -36.29 5.71
C GLN A 57 -19.10 -37.28 6.81
N GLN A 58 -18.70 -38.50 6.44
CA GLN A 58 -18.23 -39.51 7.40
C GLN A 58 -16.92 -39.10 8.07
N HIS A 59 -15.97 -38.51 7.33
CA HIS A 59 -14.73 -37.97 7.91
C HIS A 59 -15.00 -36.76 8.82
N GLY A 60 -15.99 -35.92 8.50
CA GLY A 60 -16.45 -34.82 9.34
C GLY A 60 -17.09 -35.30 10.66
N HIS A 61 -17.90 -36.36 10.63
CA HIS A 61 -18.47 -36.97 11.84
C HIS A 61 -17.43 -37.75 12.67
N GLY A 62 -16.39 -38.31 12.06
CA GLY A 62 -15.30 -39.01 12.76
C GLY A 62 -14.29 -38.11 13.46
N SER A 63 -14.15 -36.85 13.04
CA SER A 63 -13.18 -35.89 13.61
C SER A 63 -13.65 -35.25 14.92
N ALA A 64 -14.95 -35.01 15.09
CA ALA A 64 -15.51 -34.45 16.33
C ALA A 64 -15.49 -35.47 17.51
N PHE A 65 -15.40 -36.76 17.23
CA PHE A 65 -15.36 -37.81 18.26
C PHE A 65 -13.94 -38.24 18.66
N ARG A 66 -12.89 -37.74 17.97
CA ARG A 66 -11.49 -38.17 18.17
C ARG A 66 -10.52 -37.04 18.54
N ALA A 67 -11.04 -35.91 19.06
CA ALA A 67 -10.26 -34.88 19.72
C ALA A 67 -10.57 -34.83 21.23
N GLY A 68 -10.73 -35.99 21.87
CA GLY A 68 -10.66 -36.14 23.32
C GLY A 68 -9.23 -36.43 23.73
N GLY A 69 -8.44 -35.39 24.01
CA GLY A 69 -7.03 -35.54 24.36
C GLY A 69 -6.47 -34.34 25.12
N SER A 70 -6.54 -34.43 26.45
CA SER A 70 -5.78 -33.69 27.47
C SER A 70 -6.19 -32.24 27.79
N GLY A 71 -6.68 -32.05 29.02
CA GLY A 71 -6.64 -30.74 29.67
C GLY A 71 -7.76 -30.48 30.69
N ALA A 72 -7.39 -30.48 31.96
CA ALA A 72 -8.07 -29.85 33.10
C ALA A 72 -9.24 -30.61 33.77
N ALA A 73 -8.91 -31.09 34.97
CA ALA A 73 -9.81 -31.55 36.01
C ALA A 73 -10.98 -30.58 36.27
N ARG A 74 -12.20 -31.10 36.23
CA ARG A 74 -13.33 -30.54 36.97
C ARG A 74 -14.07 -31.66 37.71
N THR A 75 -14.36 -31.33 38.95
CA THR A 75 -14.82 -32.11 40.10
C THR A 75 -15.99 -33.06 39.85
N LEU A 76 -15.91 -34.24 40.47
CA LEU A 76 -16.84 -35.38 40.47
C LEU A 76 -18.28 -35.09 40.98
N ALA A 77 -18.65 -33.84 41.25
CA ALA A 77 -19.93 -33.46 41.85
C ALA A 77 -21.02 -33.09 40.82
N ASP A 78 -20.66 -32.67 39.59
CA ASP A 78 -21.63 -32.27 38.56
C ASP A 78 -22.08 -33.45 37.66
N ALA A 79 -21.51 -34.63 37.85
CA ALA A 79 -21.78 -35.81 37.00
C ALA A 79 -23.09 -36.56 37.35
N LYS A 80 -23.80 -36.19 38.42
CA LYS A 80 -25.03 -36.89 38.84
C LYS A 80 -26.35 -36.28 38.36
N ALA A 81 -26.34 -35.09 37.74
CA ALA A 81 -27.56 -34.47 37.21
C ALA A 81 -27.80 -34.71 35.71
N ASN A 82 -26.75 -35.04 34.94
CA ASN A 82 -26.85 -35.22 33.48
C ASN A 82 -26.80 -36.69 33.02
N ALA A 83 -26.87 -37.65 33.95
CA ALA A 83 -26.79 -39.07 33.64
C ALA A 83 -28.15 -39.74 33.35
N ALA A 84 -29.27 -39.01 33.50
CA ALA A 84 -30.60 -39.56 33.26
C ALA A 84 -31.12 -39.38 31.81
N ASP A 85 -30.45 -38.57 30.99
CA ASP A 85 -30.87 -38.29 29.59
C ASP A 85 -29.91 -38.86 28.53
N ALA A 86 -28.91 -39.64 28.93
CA ALA A 86 -27.89 -40.17 28.03
C ALA A 86 -28.16 -41.62 27.57
N ILE A 87 -29.42 -41.99 27.38
CA ILE A 87 -29.80 -43.26 26.72
C ILE A 87 -30.64 -42.94 25.49
N ASN A 88 -29.96 -42.46 24.45
CA ASN A 88 -30.32 -42.68 23.04
C ASN A 88 -29.12 -42.31 22.18
N LEU A 89 -28.24 -43.29 21.95
CA LEU A 89 -27.33 -43.29 20.82
C LEU A 89 -28.18 -43.42 19.54
N GLY A 90 -28.47 -42.28 18.92
CA GLY A 90 -29.06 -42.18 17.60
C GLY A 90 -28.38 -41.02 16.88
N GLU A 91 -27.89 -41.29 15.68
CA GLU A 91 -27.20 -40.37 14.77
C GLU A 91 -27.75 -38.95 14.84
N ALA A 92 -26.86 -37.97 14.98
CA ALA A 92 -27.17 -36.56 15.08
C ALA A 92 -27.76 -36.00 13.77
N SER A 93 -29.00 -36.37 13.48
CA SER A 93 -29.90 -35.54 12.69
C SER A 93 -30.12 -34.26 13.51
N SER A 94 -29.77 -33.10 12.94
CA SER A 94 -29.99 -31.77 13.55
C SER A 94 -31.47 -31.43 13.76
N VAL A 95 -32.38 -32.35 13.43
CA VAL A 95 -33.80 -32.25 13.72
C VAL A 95 -34.01 -32.64 15.18
N HIS A 96 -33.74 -31.70 16.08
CA HIS A 96 -34.17 -31.79 17.48
C HIS A 96 -35.57 -31.18 17.58
N PRO A 97 -36.65 -31.99 17.69
CA PRO A 97 -37.99 -31.44 17.85
C PRO A 97 -38.06 -30.65 19.16
N ARG A 98 -38.15 -29.32 19.06
CA ARG A 98 -38.33 -28.43 20.22
C ARG A 98 -39.81 -28.08 20.34
N LEU A 99 -40.41 -28.49 21.45
CA LEU A 99 -41.77 -28.08 21.81
C LEU A 99 -41.73 -26.65 22.37
N PRO A 100 -42.56 -25.71 21.87
CA PRO A 100 -42.57 -24.34 22.38
C PRO A 100 -42.96 -24.26 23.86
N GLN A 101 -43.72 -25.23 24.38
CA GLN A 101 -44.09 -25.30 25.80
C GLN A 101 -42.90 -25.62 26.72
N ALA A 102 -41.80 -26.17 26.18
CA ALA A 102 -40.61 -26.47 26.95
C ALA A 102 -39.73 -25.22 27.21
N ASP A 103 -39.97 -24.10 26.51
CA ASP A 103 -39.20 -22.84 26.64
C ASP A 103 -39.95 -21.76 27.45
N MET A 104 -40.89 -22.16 28.32
CA MET A 104 -41.66 -21.22 29.14
C MET A 104 -40.78 -20.46 30.14
N ASP A 105 -39.73 -21.11 30.65
CA ASP A 105 -38.77 -20.46 31.56
C ASP A 105 -37.94 -19.39 30.85
N GLY A 106 -37.56 -19.60 29.57
CA GLY A 106 -36.87 -18.60 28.75
C GLY A 106 -37.73 -17.37 28.47
N VAL A 107 -39.02 -17.57 28.16
CA VAL A 107 -40.01 -16.48 28.00
C VAL A 107 -40.19 -15.71 29.31
N ARG A 108 -40.29 -16.43 30.43
CA ARG A 108 -40.44 -15.81 31.76
C ARG A 108 -39.19 -15.02 32.16
N GLN A 109 -38.00 -15.47 31.79
CA GLN A 109 -36.74 -14.76 32.04
C GLN A 109 -36.67 -13.44 31.26
N ARG A 110 -37.08 -13.42 29.98
CA ARG A 110 -37.15 -12.19 29.17
C ARG A 110 -38.22 -11.21 29.64
N SER A 111 -39.26 -11.71 30.31
CA SER A 111 -40.35 -10.89 30.85
C SER A 111 -40.00 -10.21 32.18
N ARG A 112 -38.80 -10.43 32.73
CA ARG A 112 -38.34 -9.74 33.95
C ARG A 112 -37.97 -8.29 33.62
N ALA A 113 -38.21 -7.40 34.58
CA ALA A 113 -37.91 -5.98 34.44
C ALA A 113 -36.44 -5.69 34.11
N GLU A 114 -35.51 -6.46 34.67
CA GLU A 114 -34.07 -6.35 34.39
C GLU A 114 -33.74 -6.63 32.92
N ALA A 115 -34.29 -7.72 32.36
CA ALA A 115 -34.09 -8.08 30.96
C ALA A 115 -34.68 -7.02 30.01
N ILE A 116 -35.88 -6.53 30.33
CA ILE A 116 -36.53 -5.45 29.56
C ILE A 116 -35.69 -4.16 29.62
N GLN A 117 -35.11 -3.84 30.77
CA GLN A 117 -34.26 -2.66 30.92
C GLN A 117 -32.95 -2.78 30.12
N GLU A 118 -32.35 -3.97 30.05
CA GLU A 118 -31.19 -4.24 29.21
C GLU A 118 -31.53 -4.14 27.72
N GLU A 119 -32.66 -4.69 27.28
CA GLU A 119 -33.14 -4.59 25.90
C GLU A 119 -33.42 -3.13 25.51
N LEU A 120 -34.07 -2.35 26.39
CA LEU A 120 -34.29 -0.92 26.16
C LEU A 120 -32.97 -0.14 26.07
N LYS A 121 -31.97 -0.49 26.88
CA LYS A 121 -30.63 0.11 26.82
C LYS A 121 -29.91 -0.24 25.53
N GLN A 122 -29.99 -1.49 25.08
CA GLN A 122 -29.40 -1.93 23.80
C GLN A 122 -30.09 -1.24 22.62
N LEU A 123 -31.42 -1.16 22.64
CA LEU A 123 -32.20 -0.48 21.61
C LEU A 123 -31.83 1.00 21.54
N ALA A 124 -31.80 1.71 22.67
CA ALA A 124 -31.42 3.12 22.72
C ALA A 124 -29.98 3.36 22.21
N ALA A 125 -29.06 2.42 22.42
CA ALA A 125 -27.70 2.50 21.89
C ALA A 125 -27.64 2.27 20.37
N GLN A 126 -28.52 1.43 19.82
CA GLN A 126 -28.59 1.10 18.39
C GLN A 126 -29.47 2.05 17.57
N ASP A 127 -30.37 2.80 18.22
CA ASP A 127 -31.28 3.80 17.61
C ASP A 127 -30.58 5.14 17.30
N GLY A 128 -29.26 5.24 17.56
CA GLY A 128 -28.45 6.35 17.06
C GLY A 128 -28.39 6.36 15.53
N PHE A 129 -28.09 7.52 14.92
CA PHE A 129 -27.93 7.61 13.47
C PHE A 129 -26.77 6.71 12.99
N VAL A 130 -27.12 5.57 12.36
CA VAL A 130 -26.13 4.63 11.82
C VAL A 130 -25.78 5.05 10.39
N SER A 131 -24.57 5.56 10.18
CA SER A 131 -24.05 5.90 8.85
C SER A 131 -23.70 4.69 7.99
N GLN A 132 -23.68 3.49 8.58
CA GLN A 132 -23.33 2.24 7.93
C GLN A 132 -24.59 1.45 7.52
N ARG A 133 -24.83 1.29 6.22
CA ARG A 133 -26.00 0.56 5.68
C ARG A 133 -25.78 -0.96 5.62
N GLY A 134 -24.54 -1.42 5.55
CA GLY A 134 -24.21 -2.84 5.40
C GLY A 134 -22.77 -3.13 5.77
N PHE A 135 -22.37 -4.40 5.67
CA PHE A 135 -21.00 -4.79 5.95
C PHE A 135 -20.04 -4.08 4.99
N ASN A 136 -19.04 -3.41 5.55
CA ASN A 136 -17.99 -2.72 4.82
C ASN A 136 -16.63 -3.25 5.30
N GLU A 137 -15.95 -4.00 4.43
CA GLU A 137 -14.68 -4.65 4.72
C GLU A 137 -13.62 -3.66 5.20
N ARG A 138 -13.54 -2.47 4.59
CA ARG A 138 -12.56 -1.45 4.95
C ARG A 138 -12.79 -0.91 6.36
N GLN A 139 -14.04 -0.61 6.71
CA GLN A 139 -14.38 -0.13 8.06
C GLN A 139 -14.11 -1.21 9.11
N TRP A 140 -14.43 -2.46 8.80
CA TRP A 140 -14.11 -3.59 9.68
C TRP A 140 -12.60 -3.73 9.87
N TYR A 141 -11.80 -3.67 8.80
CA TYR A 141 -10.35 -3.75 8.88
C TYR A 141 -9.74 -2.61 9.70
N GLU A 142 -10.17 -1.37 9.48
CA GLU A 142 -9.68 -0.21 10.24
C GLU A 142 -10.05 -0.33 11.73
N GLN A 143 -11.28 -0.72 12.06
CA GLN A 143 -11.74 -0.93 13.44
C GLN A 143 -10.98 -2.06 14.14
N GLU A 144 -10.77 -3.18 13.46
CA GLU A 144 -10.03 -4.31 14.01
C GLU A 144 -8.54 -3.96 14.17
N HIS A 145 -7.95 -3.23 13.21
CA HIS A 145 -6.59 -2.72 13.34
C HIS A 145 -6.44 -1.74 14.51
N HIS A 146 -7.44 -0.89 14.77
CA HIS A 146 -7.47 -0.03 15.94
C HIS A 146 -7.60 -0.84 17.24
N ARG A 147 -8.46 -1.86 17.26
CA ARG A 147 -8.62 -2.78 18.40
C ARG A 147 -7.33 -3.55 18.70
N LEU A 148 -6.64 -4.03 17.66
CA LEU A 148 -5.35 -4.71 17.82
C LEU A 148 -4.26 -3.76 18.31
N ARG A 149 -4.28 -2.48 17.92
CA ARG A 149 -3.36 -1.46 18.47
C ARG A 149 -3.65 -1.11 19.93
N THR A 150 -4.90 -1.19 20.38
CA THR A 150 -5.26 -0.91 21.77
C THR A 150 -5.11 -2.14 22.68
N GLN A 151 -5.20 -3.35 22.13
CA GLN A 151 -5.06 -4.61 22.87
C GLN A 151 -3.65 -5.23 22.82
N GLY A 152 -2.90 -5.00 21.74
CA GLY A 152 -1.50 -5.42 21.64
C GLY A 152 -0.61 -4.40 22.34
N ASP A 153 0.08 -4.83 23.40
CA ASP A 153 1.17 -4.14 24.11
C ASP A 153 1.34 -2.66 23.77
N GLY A 154 0.88 -1.81 24.69
CA GLY A 154 1.05 -0.36 24.67
C GLY A 154 2.52 0.09 24.80
N ALA A 155 3.36 -0.27 23.83
CA ALA A 155 4.76 0.11 23.76
C ALA A 155 5.03 1.29 22.80
N GLU A 156 4.10 1.66 21.90
CA GLU A 156 4.37 2.77 20.96
C GLU A 156 3.24 3.81 20.79
N ALA A 157 2.09 3.66 21.46
CA ALA A 157 0.97 4.63 21.34
C ALA A 157 0.77 5.54 22.56
N SER A 158 1.53 5.37 23.65
CA SER A 158 1.25 6.00 24.94
C SER A 158 2.21 7.14 25.34
N LEU A 159 2.94 7.76 24.40
CA LEU A 159 3.68 8.99 24.73
C LEU A 159 2.85 10.28 24.57
N SER A 160 1.72 10.24 23.86
CA SER A 160 0.84 11.42 23.70
C SER A 160 -0.44 11.36 24.52
N GLU A 161 -1.04 10.17 24.73
CA GLU A 161 -2.26 10.01 25.54
C GLU A 161 -1.98 9.95 27.05
N ALA A 162 -0.86 9.36 27.47
CA ALA A 162 -0.43 9.38 28.87
C ALA A 162 0.05 10.78 29.30
N ALA A 163 0.59 11.58 28.37
CA ALA A 163 0.96 12.98 28.63
C ALA A 163 -0.29 13.88 28.76
N ALA A 164 -1.36 13.61 27.99
CA ALA A 164 -2.62 14.34 28.13
C ALA A 164 -3.35 14.02 29.45
N THR A 165 -3.26 12.78 29.93
CA THR A 165 -3.83 12.37 31.22
C THR A 165 -2.94 12.78 32.41
N ALA A 166 -1.62 12.80 32.27
CA ALA A 166 -0.69 13.31 33.29
C ALA A 166 -0.67 14.85 33.37
N ALA A 167 -0.91 15.57 32.26
CA ALA A 167 -1.08 17.03 32.27
C ALA A 167 -2.41 17.44 32.92
N ALA A 168 -3.47 16.64 32.74
CA ALA A 168 -4.71 16.80 33.50
C ALA A 168 -4.51 16.48 35.00
N SER A 169 -3.60 15.56 35.34
CA SER A 169 -3.36 15.12 36.73
C SER A 169 -2.26 15.90 37.47
N SER A 170 -1.56 16.85 36.84
CA SER A 170 -0.41 17.56 37.44
C SER A 170 -0.64 19.04 37.75
N SER A 171 -1.88 19.53 37.66
CA SER A 171 -2.23 20.88 38.12
C SER A 171 -2.97 20.88 39.45
N THR A 172 -2.34 20.35 40.50
CA THR A 172 -2.43 20.89 41.89
C THR A 172 -1.61 20.02 42.85
N ALA A 173 -0.40 20.48 43.18
CA ALA A 173 0.34 20.03 44.36
C ALA A 173 0.80 21.25 45.16
N GLU A 174 -0.15 21.95 45.76
CA GLU A 174 0.04 22.56 47.07
C GLU A 174 -1.07 22.04 47.98
N ALA A 175 -0.75 20.95 48.68
CA ALA A 175 -1.57 20.43 49.77
C ALA A 175 -1.14 21.11 51.08
N ALA A 176 -2.10 21.75 51.76
CA ALA A 176 -2.08 21.95 53.20
C ALA A 176 -3.37 21.35 53.79
N PRO A 177 -3.35 20.81 55.02
CA PRO A 177 -4.02 19.54 55.31
C PRO A 177 -5.42 19.68 55.92
N GLU A 178 -6.18 18.62 55.66
CA GLU A 178 -7.29 18.01 56.41
C GLU A 178 -7.93 18.80 57.57
N THR A 179 -9.23 19.05 57.42
CA THR A 179 -10.22 18.68 58.45
C THR A 179 -11.61 18.53 57.80
N GLY A 180 -12.28 17.41 58.06
CA GLY A 180 -13.74 17.29 57.95
C GLY A 180 -14.23 16.34 56.87
N GLU A 181 -14.89 15.26 57.30
CA GLU A 181 -15.68 14.34 56.49
C GLU A 181 -16.58 15.09 55.49
N GLY A 182 -16.29 14.96 54.20
CA GLY A 182 -17.07 15.59 53.15
C GLY A 182 -16.77 14.96 51.81
N ARG A 183 -17.80 14.38 51.18
CA ARG A 183 -17.77 13.79 49.83
C ARG A 183 -16.86 14.59 48.89
N VAL A 184 -15.87 13.93 48.28
CA VAL A 184 -15.07 14.51 47.20
C VAL A 184 -16.03 14.89 46.08
N LEU A 185 -16.38 16.17 46.00
CA LEU A 185 -17.24 16.68 44.94
C LEU A 185 -16.47 16.58 43.61
N PRO A 186 -17.15 16.24 42.50
CA PRO A 186 -16.49 16.19 41.19
C PRO A 186 -15.96 17.57 40.82
N GLU A 187 -14.91 17.60 39.98
CA GLU A 187 -14.39 18.85 39.44
C GLU A 187 -15.51 19.70 38.85
N ARG A 188 -15.49 20.99 39.16
CA ARG A 188 -16.52 21.93 38.73
C ARG A 188 -16.48 22.05 37.20
N ILE A 189 -17.52 21.56 36.53
CA ILE A 189 -17.71 21.78 35.08
C ILE A 189 -17.76 23.28 34.83
N LEU A 190 -16.87 23.75 33.96
CA LEU A 190 -16.77 25.15 33.57
C LEU A 190 -17.98 25.50 32.70
N GLY A 191 -18.70 26.56 33.08
CA GLY A 191 -19.86 27.04 32.34
C GLY A 191 -19.48 27.85 31.10
N ASP A 192 -20.48 28.15 30.28
CA ASP A 192 -20.29 28.97 29.08
C ASP A 192 -19.80 30.40 29.41
N ASP A 193 -20.14 30.91 30.59
CA ASP A 193 -19.65 32.18 31.14
C ASP A 193 -18.12 32.22 31.29
N TYR A 194 -17.53 31.12 31.75
CA TYR A 194 -16.09 30.97 31.83
C TYR A 194 -15.45 31.07 30.44
N PHE A 195 -16.03 30.40 29.44
CA PHE A 195 -15.48 30.39 28.07
C PHE A 195 -15.74 31.70 27.31
N GLN A 196 -16.82 32.42 27.60
CA GLN A 196 -17.08 33.76 27.05
C GLN A 196 -16.02 34.77 27.52
N SER A 197 -15.54 34.64 28.76
CA SER A 197 -14.49 35.51 29.30
C SER A 197 -13.08 35.21 28.74
N ARG A 198 -12.87 34.04 28.13
CA ARG A 198 -11.56 33.55 27.67
C ARG A 198 -11.51 33.43 26.15
N PHE A 199 -11.24 34.56 25.49
CA PHE A 199 -11.04 34.61 24.03
C PHE A 199 -9.99 33.62 23.51
N GLY A 200 -8.93 33.32 24.29
CA GLY A 200 -7.92 32.33 23.88
C GLY A 200 -8.47 30.90 23.71
N TYR A 201 -9.48 30.52 24.50
CA TYR A 201 -10.04 29.16 24.44
C TYR A 201 -10.87 28.92 23.17
N SER A 202 -11.62 29.94 22.71
CA SER A 202 -12.39 29.83 21.46
C SER A 202 -11.48 29.66 20.24
N LEU A 203 -10.27 30.22 20.28
CA LEU A 203 -9.24 30.04 19.25
C LEU A 203 -8.62 28.63 19.25
N LEU A 204 -8.58 27.96 20.40
CA LEU A 204 -8.08 26.58 20.51
C LEU A 204 -9.11 25.57 20.01
N LYS A 205 -10.39 25.75 20.34
CA LYS A 205 -11.48 24.82 19.97
C LYS A 205 -11.83 24.86 18.47
N GLY A 206 -11.68 26.01 17.81
CA GLY A 206 -12.02 26.21 16.39
C GLY A 206 -10.87 25.99 15.41
N ARG A 207 -9.66 25.69 15.89
CA ARG A 207 -8.50 25.51 15.03
C ARG A 207 -8.61 24.16 14.33
N SER A 208 -8.77 24.17 13.00
CA SER A 208 -8.61 22.96 12.19
C SER A 208 -7.26 22.32 12.52
N PRO A 209 -7.17 20.98 12.68
CA PRO A 209 -5.90 20.29 12.88
C PRO A 209 -4.87 20.56 11.77
N ASP A 210 -5.30 21.07 10.61
CA ASP A 210 -4.43 21.48 9.50
C ASP A 210 -3.77 22.85 9.70
N ALA A 211 -4.26 23.68 10.64
CA ALA A 211 -3.71 25.00 10.95
C ALA A 211 -2.56 24.90 11.98
N SER A 212 -1.53 24.12 11.64
CA SER A 212 -0.12 24.25 12.08
C SER A 212 0.23 24.50 13.56
N THR A 213 -0.67 24.16 14.49
CA THR A 213 -0.50 24.40 15.94
C THR A 213 -1.34 23.48 16.83
N ALA A 214 -1.92 22.40 16.31
CA ALA A 214 -2.38 21.27 17.13
C ALA A 214 -1.19 20.48 17.75
N ALA A 215 -0.09 21.17 18.02
CA ALA A 215 1.15 20.67 18.57
C ALA A 215 1.59 21.63 19.69
N ASP A 216 0.72 21.82 20.68
CA ASP A 216 1.16 22.33 21.99
C ASP A 216 2.10 21.31 22.69
N ASN A 217 2.22 20.10 22.15
CA ASN A 217 3.21 19.12 22.53
C ASN A 217 4.34 19.10 21.49
N VAL A 218 5.44 19.79 21.79
CA VAL A 218 6.79 19.71 21.17
C VAL A 218 6.79 19.40 19.67
N LYS A 219 6.80 20.45 18.83
CA LYS A 219 7.15 20.28 17.40
C LYS A 219 8.54 19.67 17.30
N ALA A 220 8.66 18.52 16.64
CA ALA A 220 9.97 17.93 16.36
C ALA A 220 10.80 18.91 15.52
N TYR A 221 12.03 19.21 15.94
CA TYR A 221 12.89 20.16 15.22
C TYR A 221 13.06 19.80 13.73
N ALA A 222 13.02 18.51 13.38
CA ALA A 222 13.06 18.03 12.01
C ALA A 222 11.94 18.57 11.10
N GLN A 223 10.78 18.94 11.66
CA GLN A 223 9.66 19.54 10.90
C GLN A 223 9.85 21.04 10.67
N LEU A 224 10.77 21.68 11.39
CA LEU A 224 11.11 23.09 11.26
C LEU A 224 12.40 23.31 10.47
N ASP A 225 13.24 22.27 10.38
CA ASP A 225 14.55 22.34 9.74
C ASP A 225 14.43 22.41 8.22
N LEU A 226 14.80 23.56 7.66
CA LEU A 226 14.89 23.81 6.21
C LEU A 226 15.86 22.85 5.50
N TRP A 227 16.87 22.34 6.22
CA TRP A 227 17.89 21.44 5.70
C TRP A 227 17.65 19.97 6.06
N GLY A 228 16.57 19.67 6.79
CA GLY A 228 16.28 18.32 7.28
C GLY A 228 16.13 17.33 6.13
N GLU A 229 15.40 17.72 5.08
CA GLU A 229 15.16 16.91 3.87
C GLU A 229 16.20 17.16 2.76
N MET A 230 17.13 18.09 2.94
CA MET A 230 18.11 18.44 1.91
C MET A 230 19.23 17.38 1.77
N PRO A 231 19.81 17.24 0.56
CA PRO A 231 20.90 16.29 0.34
C PRO A 231 22.13 16.58 1.20
N ARG A 232 22.67 15.55 1.85
CA ARG A 232 23.90 15.63 2.66
C ARG A 232 25.05 15.03 1.86
N TYR A 233 25.84 15.88 1.22
CA TYR A 233 26.94 15.44 0.37
C TYR A 233 28.22 15.14 1.15
N SER A 234 28.96 14.12 0.72
CA SER A 234 30.33 13.84 1.16
C SER A 234 31.33 14.24 0.06
N ARG A 235 32.58 14.50 0.45
CA ARG A 235 33.67 14.81 -0.49
C ARG A 235 33.98 13.66 -1.45
N ASP A 236 33.65 12.43 -1.07
CA ASP A 236 33.92 11.24 -1.89
C ASP A 236 32.80 10.95 -2.91
N PHE A 237 31.77 11.82 -3.00
CA PHE A 237 30.66 11.64 -3.93
C PHE A 237 31.03 12.04 -5.36
N VAL A 238 30.55 11.24 -6.30
CA VAL A 238 30.63 11.53 -7.72
C VAL A 238 29.27 12.02 -8.23
N PHE A 239 29.27 13.18 -8.88
CA PHE A 239 28.07 13.80 -9.44
C PHE A 239 27.93 13.41 -10.91
N LEU A 240 26.99 12.52 -11.22
CA LEU A 240 26.68 12.09 -12.58
C LEU A 240 25.53 12.90 -13.15
N TYR A 241 25.82 13.71 -14.16
CA TYR A 241 24.83 14.45 -14.92
C TYR A 241 24.35 13.64 -16.12
N LEU A 242 23.05 13.36 -16.15
CA LEU A 242 22.35 12.71 -17.25
C LEU A 242 21.47 13.76 -17.93
N VAL A 243 21.91 14.24 -19.10
CA VAL A 243 21.19 15.30 -19.81
C VAL A 243 20.48 14.70 -21.02
N SER A 244 19.16 14.62 -20.90
CA SER A 244 18.26 14.22 -21.97
C SER A 244 17.82 15.45 -22.75
N ARG A 245 18.08 15.50 -24.05
CA ARG A 245 17.61 16.55 -24.98
C ARG A 245 16.73 15.95 -26.06
N ARG A 246 16.00 16.81 -26.78
CA ARG A 246 15.07 16.40 -27.85
C ARG A 246 15.67 15.43 -28.89
N ARG A 247 16.94 15.63 -29.26
CA ARG A 247 17.62 14.89 -30.34
C ARG A 247 19.01 14.39 -29.95
N ASN A 248 19.28 14.30 -28.66
CA ASN A 248 20.56 13.82 -28.14
C ASN A 248 20.43 13.51 -26.65
N THR A 249 21.22 12.57 -26.17
CA THR A 249 21.38 12.29 -24.74
C THR A 249 22.86 12.21 -24.44
N TYR A 250 23.28 12.73 -23.30
CA TYR A 250 24.67 12.64 -22.88
C TYR A 250 24.82 12.48 -21.37
N ALA A 251 25.95 11.87 -21.01
CA ALA A 251 26.36 11.65 -19.63
C ALA A 251 27.72 12.30 -19.37
N VAL A 252 27.88 12.89 -18.18
CA VAL A 252 29.14 13.44 -17.69
C VAL A 252 29.20 13.33 -16.16
N ALA A 253 30.37 13.06 -15.61
CA ALA A 253 30.61 12.93 -14.19
C ALA A 253 31.65 13.95 -13.72
N TYR A 254 31.39 14.50 -12.54
CA TYR A 254 32.26 15.43 -11.84
C TYR A 254 32.55 14.91 -10.44
N ASP A 255 33.71 15.27 -9.94
CA ASP A 255 34.05 15.13 -8.53
C ASP A 255 33.32 16.18 -7.67
N TYR A 256 33.39 16.05 -6.35
CA TYR A 256 32.78 17.00 -5.41
C TYR A 256 33.25 18.45 -5.62
N ASP A 257 34.52 18.63 -5.96
CA ASP A 257 35.12 19.95 -6.24
C ASP A 257 34.74 20.51 -7.63
N GLY A 258 33.90 19.82 -8.40
CA GLY A 258 33.52 20.21 -9.76
C GLY A 258 34.57 19.90 -10.83
N LYS A 259 35.61 19.13 -10.50
CA LYS A 259 36.59 18.66 -11.47
C LYS A 259 35.99 17.56 -12.34
N ARG A 260 36.15 17.66 -13.66
CA ARG A 260 35.60 16.70 -14.61
C ARG A 260 36.46 15.43 -14.67
N LEU A 261 35.85 14.27 -14.47
CA LEU A 261 36.54 12.97 -14.45
C LEU A 261 36.76 12.39 -15.86
N LEU A 262 35.75 12.53 -16.72
CA LEU A 262 35.74 12.01 -18.08
C LEU A 262 35.12 13.03 -19.05
N PRO A 263 35.58 13.09 -20.31
CA PRO A 263 34.92 13.89 -21.32
C PRO A 263 33.48 13.42 -21.54
N THR A 264 32.60 14.33 -21.96
CA THR A 264 31.18 14.06 -22.13
C THR A 264 30.94 13.03 -23.23
N TYR A 265 30.19 11.97 -22.92
CA TYR A 265 29.75 11.01 -23.94
C TYR A 265 28.38 11.43 -24.42
N THR A 266 28.26 11.64 -25.73
CA THR A 266 27.01 11.99 -26.38
C THR A 266 26.62 10.88 -27.35
N ALA A 267 25.33 10.77 -27.68
CA ALA A 267 24.87 9.83 -28.70
C ALA A 267 25.56 10.09 -30.06
N GLY A 268 25.93 11.35 -30.34
CA GLY A 268 26.72 11.72 -31.52
C GLY A 268 28.16 11.19 -31.47
N ASN A 269 28.88 11.43 -30.38
CA ASN A 269 30.28 11.01 -30.23
C ASN A 269 30.46 9.49 -30.24
N ARG A 270 29.39 8.75 -29.93
CA ARG A 270 29.36 7.29 -29.89
C ARG A 270 28.83 6.65 -31.18
N GLY A 271 28.60 7.44 -32.24
CA GLY A 271 28.13 6.94 -33.53
C GLY A 271 26.67 6.48 -33.54
N LEU A 272 25.89 6.79 -32.50
CA LEU A 272 24.48 6.40 -32.37
C LEU A 272 23.52 7.38 -33.08
N LYS A 273 24.08 8.40 -33.73
CA LYS A 273 23.36 9.48 -34.40
C LYS A 273 23.91 9.66 -35.80
N GLY A 274 23.03 9.99 -36.75
CA GLY A 274 23.42 10.29 -38.14
C GLY A 274 23.32 9.11 -39.11
N GLY A 275 22.80 7.96 -38.67
CA GLY A 275 22.47 6.83 -39.56
C GLY A 275 21.08 6.91 -40.20
N ASP A 276 20.75 5.91 -41.00
CA ASP A 276 19.55 5.86 -41.87
C ASP A 276 18.20 5.85 -41.11
N ARG A 277 18.21 5.61 -39.80
CA ARG A 277 17.01 5.63 -38.94
C ARG A 277 16.38 7.03 -38.80
N GLY A 278 17.12 8.07 -39.19
CA GLY A 278 16.65 9.44 -39.21
C GLY A 278 16.49 10.09 -37.83
N PHE A 279 16.21 11.39 -37.82
CA PHE A 279 16.32 12.21 -36.62
C PHE A 279 15.31 11.92 -35.50
N ARG A 280 14.22 11.20 -35.81
CA ARG A 280 13.20 10.81 -34.84
C ARG A 280 13.74 9.81 -33.82
N GLY A 281 14.70 8.97 -34.23
CA GLY A 281 15.35 8.00 -33.36
C GLY A 281 16.53 8.56 -32.56
N ASP A 282 17.08 9.72 -32.91
CA ASP A 282 18.31 10.26 -32.29
C ASP A 282 18.23 10.40 -30.76
N GLY A 283 17.07 10.83 -30.26
CA GLY A 283 16.79 11.06 -28.83
C GLY A 283 16.01 9.93 -28.15
N SER A 284 16.12 8.69 -28.67
CA SER A 284 15.39 7.55 -28.14
C SER A 284 15.85 7.13 -26.73
N THR A 285 15.00 6.35 -26.07
CA THR A 285 15.29 5.73 -24.78
C THR A 285 16.54 4.85 -24.85
N ASP A 286 16.66 4.03 -25.90
CA ASP A 286 17.78 3.09 -26.07
C ASP A 286 19.12 3.81 -26.26
N ASN A 287 19.13 4.91 -27.02
CA ASN A 287 20.34 5.73 -27.16
C ASN A 287 20.78 6.32 -25.81
N GLY A 288 19.83 6.71 -24.96
CA GLY A 288 20.13 7.16 -23.59
C GLY A 288 20.75 6.06 -22.73
N HIS A 289 20.26 4.83 -22.85
CA HIS A 289 20.81 3.66 -22.16
C HIS A 289 22.22 3.32 -22.64
N GLN A 290 22.44 3.28 -23.96
CA GLN A 290 23.74 2.95 -24.56
C GLN A 290 24.82 3.98 -24.20
N VAL A 291 24.52 5.28 -24.31
CA VAL A 291 25.49 6.33 -23.96
C VAL A 291 25.89 6.24 -22.49
N THR A 292 24.92 6.04 -21.60
CA THR A 292 25.17 6.02 -20.16
C THR A 292 25.89 4.74 -19.74
N SER A 293 25.51 3.59 -20.27
CA SER A 293 26.20 2.32 -19.99
C SER A 293 27.65 2.33 -20.46
N MET A 294 27.92 2.85 -21.66
CA MET A 294 29.29 3.04 -22.14
C MET A 294 30.08 4.02 -21.26
N TYR A 295 29.44 5.10 -20.81
CA TYR A 295 30.07 6.08 -19.92
C TYR A 295 30.46 5.48 -18.57
N LEU A 296 29.55 4.74 -17.94
CA LEU A 296 29.79 4.11 -16.64
C LEU A 296 30.90 3.06 -16.69
N ASN A 297 30.98 2.30 -17.77
CA ASN A 297 32.06 1.31 -17.97
C ASN A 297 33.44 1.98 -17.98
N ASP A 298 33.58 3.11 -18.67
CA ASP A 298 34.84 3.85 -18.75
C ASP A 298 35.10 4.71 -17.49
N LEU A 299 34.06 5.03 -16.73
CA LEU A 299 34.13 5.88 -15.53
C LEU A 299 34.77 5.16 -14.33
N LEU A 300 34.45 3.88 -14.14
CA LEU A 300 34.97 3.06 -13.04
C LEU A 300 36.51 3.07 -12.94
N PRO A 301 37.28 2.74 -14.01
CA PRO A 301 38.74 2.73 -13.91
C PRO A 301 39.30 4.13 -13.60
N LYS A 302 38.72 5.19 -14.18
CA LYS A 302 39.20 6.56 -13.93
C LYS A 302 38.97 7.04 -12.50
N ILE A 303 37.85 6.66 -11.89
CA ILE A 303 37.62 6.97 -10.47
C ILE A 303 38.64 6.24 -9.60
N ARG A 304 38.95 4.98 -9.91
CA ARG A 304 39.97 4.22 -9.18
C ARG A 304 41.35 4.86 -9.31
N GLU A 305 41.73 5.31 -10.50
CA GLU A 305 42.99 6.03 -10.73
C GLU A 305 43.05 7.35 -9.96
N ALA A 306 42.00 8.18 -10.02
CA ALA A 306 41.95 9.46 -9.31
C ALA A 306 41.98 9.28 -7.77
N ARG A 307 41.29 8.25 -7.27
CA ARG A 307 41.30 7.88 -5.85
C ARG A 307 42.65 7.30 -5.41
N ALA A 308 43.31 6.50 -6.25
CA ALA A 308 44.67 6.03 -5.98
C ALA A 308 45.68 7.19 -5.94
N ALA A 309 45.56 8.16 -6.85
CA ALA A 309 46.42 9.35 -6.88
C ALA A 309 46.25 10.25 -5.64
N SER A 310 45.07 10.25 -5.02
CA SER A 310 44.80 10.97 -3.76
C SER A 310 45.10 10.15 -2.50
N GLY A 311 45.70 8.95 -2.63
CA GLY A 311 46.06 8.10 -1.50
C GLY A 311 44.90 7.35 -0.85
N ARG A 312 43.73 7.28 -1.52
CA ARG A 312 42.53 6.59 -1.05
C ARG A 312 42.12 5.47 -2.01
N PRO A 313 42.92 4.38 -2.15
CA PRO A 313 42.60 3.33 -3.10
C PRO A 313 41.26 2.66 -2.76
N LEU A 314 40.44 2.42 -3.79
CA LEU A 314 39.14 1.77 -3.63
C LEU A 314 39.32 0.29 -3.29
N GLY A 315 38.73 -0.17 -2.18
CA GLY A 315 38.81 -1.55 -1.75
C GLY A 315 38.03 -2.52 -2.66
N ARG A 316 38.36 -3.82 -2.59
CA ARG A 316 37.58 -4.85 -3.30
C ARG A 316 36.18 -4.93 -2.70
N GLY A 317 35.15 -4.64 -3.50
CA GLY A 317 33.74 -4.66 -3.08
C GLY A 317 33.23 -3.32 -2.53
N GLU A 318 34.06 -2.28 -2.49
CA GLU A 318 33.62 -0.93 -2.15
C GLU A 318 32.85 -0.31 -3.33
N LYS A 319 31.67 0.24 -3.04
CA LYS A 319 30.82 0.89 -4.04
C LYS A 319 31.10 2.38 -4.08
N ILE A 320 31.01 2.96 -5.27
CA ILE A 320 31.16 4.40 -5.45
C ILE A 320 29.82 5.07 -5.15
N ASP A 321 29.81 5.96 -4.16
CA ASP A 321 28.65 6.77 -3.84
C ASP A 321 28.43 7.83 -4.92
N LEU A 322 27.23 7.81 -5.51
CA LEU A 322 26.90 8.56 -6.70
C LEU A 322 25.63 9.42 -6.47
N VAL A 323 25.69 10.66 -6.91
CA VAL A 323 24.56 11.58 -6.97
C VAL A 323 24.17 11.72 -8.43
N VAL A 324 22.98 11.22 -8.78
CA VAL A 324 22.49 11.29 -10.16
C VAL A 324 21.72 12.60 -10.32
N ARG A 325 22.24 13.51 -11.14
CA ARG A 325 21.58 14.75 -11.53
C ARG A 325 21.00 14.60 -12.93
N VAL A 326 19.70 14.63 -13.05
CA VAL A 326 19.00 14.47 -14.33
C VAL A 326 18.58 15.84 -14.85
N MET A 327 18.72 16.03 -16.16
CA MET A 327 18.18 17.20 -16.85
C MET A 327 17.34 16.77 -18.04
N GLY A 328 16.18 17.43 -18.17
CA GLY A 328 15.30 17.33 -19.31
C GLY A 328 14.15 16.33 -19.12
N PHE A 329 13.04 16.63 -19.81
CA PHE A 329 11.83 15.82 -19.84
C PHE A 329 11.75 14.90 -21.06
N TYR A 330 12.87 14.67 -21.77
CA TYR A 330 12.89 13.92 -23.01
C TYR A 330 13.15 12.42 -22.80
N ASN A 331 12.75 11.61 -23.79
CA ASN A 331 12.71 10.14 -23.76
C ASN A 331 14.02 9.46 -23.31
N GLY A 332 15.17 10.01 -23.71
CA GLY A 332 16.50 9.48 -23.35
C GLY A 332 16.75 9.38 -21.83
N ARG A 333 15.99 10.10 -21.00
CA ARG A 333 16.08 10.08 -19.54
C ARG A 333 15.83 8.69 -18.97
N GLN A 334 14.78 8.01 -19.45
CA GLN A 334 14.37 6.72 -18.89
C GLN A 334 15.47 5.65 -19.08
N GLY A 335 16.05 5.60 -20.28
CA GLY A 335 17.12 4.65 -20.58
C GLY A 335 18.41 4.98 -19.85
N ALA A 336 18.73 6.27 -19.69
CA ALA A 336 19.93 6.71 -18.98
C ALA A 336 19.88 6.31 -17.48
N VAL A 337 18.76 6.56 -16.80
CA VAL A 337 18.60 6.17 -15.39
C VAL A 337 18.61 4.65 -15.23
N ARG A 338 17.96 3.91 -16.15
CA ARG A 338 17.99 2.45 -16.16
C ARG A 338 19.42 1.89 -16.26
N ALA A 339 20.27 2.47 -17.11
CA ALA A 339 21.66 2.05 -17.24
C ALA A 339 22.48 2.22 -15.95
N VAL A 340 22.14 3.21 -15.11
CA VAL A 340 22.74 3.37 -13.78
C VAL A 340 22.25 2.27 -12.84
N GLN A 341 20.95 1.95 -12.87
CA GLN A 341 20.36 0.88 -12.05
C GLN A 341 20.96 -0.49 -12.38
N ASP A 342 21.23 -0.77 -13.66
CA ASP A 342 21.88 -2.02 -14.11
C ASP A 342 23.31 -2.16 -13.53
N ARG A 343 23.91 -1.08 -13.00
CA ARG A 343 25.25 -1.03 -12.42
C ARG A 343 25.25 -0.83 -10.90
N ASN A 344 24.20 -1.28 -10.22
CA ASN A 344 24.08 -1.22 -8.74
C ASN A 344 25.15 -2.04 -7.96
N ALA A 345 25.85 -2.93 -8.65
CA ALA A 345 26.96 -3.70 -8.09
C ALA A 345 28.16 -2.78 -7.79
N ASP A 346 28.45 -1.84 -8.71
CA ASP A 346 29.63 -0.97 -8.64
C ASP A 346 29.29 0.43 -8.09
N PHE A 347 28.10 0.94 -8.40
CA PHE A 347 27.65 2.27 -7.99
C PHE A 347 26.50 2.19 -6.98
N ARG A 348 26.56 3.05 -5.95
CA ARG A 348 25.49 3.24 -4.97
C ARG A 348 24.89 4.63 -5.16
N VAL A 349 23.67 4.70 -5.67
CA VAL A 349 22.95 5.98 -5.80
C VAL A 349 22.47 6.42 -4.43
N ARG A 350 22.92 7.59 -3.97
CA ARG A 350 22.52 8.19 -2.69
C ARG A 350 21.38 9.19 -2.84
N TYR A 351 21.49 10.04 -3.85
CA TYR A 351 20.51 11.08 -4.15
C TYR A 351 20.23 11.05 -5.65
N LEU A 352 18.95 11.24 -5.99
CA LEU A 352 18.47 11.42 -7.35
C LEU A 352 17.84 12.82 -7.41
N GLU A 353 18.52 13.73 -8.09
CA GLU A 353 18.13 15.13 -8.19
C GLU A 353 17.76 15.45 -9.63
N ASP A 354 16.68 16.18 -9.84
CA ASP A 354 16.29 16.69 -11.14
C ASP A 354 16.58 18.20 -11.19
N VAL A 355 17.58 18.59 -11.97
CA VAL A 355 18.03 19.99 -12.10
C VAL A 355 17.54 20.60 -13.42
N THR A 356 16.39 20.14 -13.91
CA THR A 356 15.79 20.64 -15.16
C THR A 356 15.42 22.12 -15.03
N PRO A 357 15.87 22.99 -15.95
CA PRO A 357 15.58 24.41 -15.88
C PRO A 357 14.11 24.71 -16.19
N PHE A 358 13.48 25.53 -15.35
CA PHE A 358 12.14 26.09 -15.56
C PHE A 358 12.25 27.57 -15.95
N PRO A 359 11.85 27.97 -17.17
CA PRO A 359 11.96 29.36 -17.61
C PRO A 359 10.84 30.22 -16.99
N LEU A 360 11.18 31.06 -16.02
CA LEU A 360 10.28 32.06 -15.40
C LEU A 360 10.42 33.41 -16.12
N ASN A 361 9.98 33.49 -17.38
CA ASN A 361 10.11 34.69 -18.24
C ASN A 361 11.58 35.11 -18.51
N GLY A 362 12.40 34.17 -18.97
CA GLY A 362 13.77 34.42 -19.40
C GLY A 362 13.91 35.08 -20.79
N PRO A 363 15.13 35.08 -21.37
CA PRO A 363 15.36 35.66 -22.70
C PRO A 363 14.50 35.00 -23.78
N LYS A 364 14.20 35.76 -24.83
CA LYS A 364 13.40 35.27 -25.97
C LYS A 364 14.07 34.06 -26.61
N MET A 365 13.39 32.91 -26.57
CA MET A 365 13.84 31.68 -27.20
C MET A 365 13.73 31.76 -28.73
N PRO A 366 14.46 30.92 -29.49
CA PRO A 366 14.33 30.85 -30.95
C PRO A 366 12.86 30.66 -31.36
N ARG A 367 12.41 31.46 -32.33
CA ARG A 367 11.02 31.48 -32.80
C ARG A 367 10.60 30.10 -33.31
N GLY A 368 9.44 29.61 -32.87
CA GLY A 368 8.84 28.41 -33.45
C GLY A 368 8.34 28.65 -34.88
N VAL A 369 7.85 27.60 -35.53
CA VAL A 369 7.28 27.70 -36.89
C VAL A 369 6.10 28.69 -36.92
N PHE A 370 5.26 28.68 -35.88
CA PHE A 370 4.07 29.53 -35.82
C PHE A 370 4.33 30.84 -35.07
N ARG A 371 4.81 30.77 -33.82
CA ARG A 371 5.12 31.92 -32.98
C ARG A 371 6.32 31.61 -32.10
#